data_AF-A0A2H6NF05-F1
#
_entry.id   AF-A0A2H6NF05-F1
#
_cell.length_a   1.000
_cell.length_b   1.000
_cell.length_c   1.000
_cell.angle_alpha   90.00
_cell.angle_beta   90.00
_cell.angle_gamma   90.00
#
_symmetry.space_group_name_H-M   'P 1'
#
loop_
_entity.id
_entity.type
_entity.pdbx_description
1 polymer ?
#
loop_
_entity_poly.entity_id
_entity_poly.type
_entity_poly.pdbx_seq_one_letter_code
_entity_poly.pdbx_strand_id
1 'polypeptide(L)'
;MLIAVLQNLPESLSKKKEQPKEGVTHAPKVTIAMSCVQWEEQTAEQILRIHRALGAMMPLKTLWMGSSVKLVDFEEEEMLPNFTDKVVAEKEAIPGLVLYHKQLKILMIRCKEGWVGVKTIIH
;
A
#
# COMPACT_ATOMS: atom_id res chain seq x y z
N MET A 1 5.48 -28.70 -3.09
CA MET A 1 4.57 -28.94 -1.95
C MET A 1 3.36 -29.78 -2.36
N LEU A 2 2.47 -29.30 -3.26
CA LEU A 2 1.26 -30.05 -3.66
C LEU A 2 1.54 -31.46 -4.20
N ILE A 3 2.41 -31.59 -5.19
CA ILE A 3 2.70 -32.88 -5.83
C ILE A 3 3.29 -33.89 -4.83
N ALA A 4 4.21 -33.44 -3.96
CA ALA A 4 4.81 -34.28 -2.94
C ALA A 4 3.79 -34.82 -1.91
N VAL A 5 2.78 -34.01 -1.57
CA VAL A 5 1.67 -34.43 -0.69
C VAL A 5 0.79 -35.44 -1.40
N LEU A 6 0.46 -35.23 -2.68
CA LEU A 6 -0.37 -36.16 -3.45
C LEU A 6 0.33 -37.51 -3.66
N GLN A 7 1.63 -37.51 -3.93
CA GLN A 7 2.43 -38.73 -4.07
C GLN A 7 2.51 -39.53 -2.76
N ASN A 8 2.50 -38.84 -1.61
CA ASN A 8 2.58 -39.45 -0.29
C ASN A 8 1.27 -39.24 0.50
N LEU A 9 0.12 -39.31 -0.19
CA LEU A 9 -1.17 -38.96 0.40
C LEU A 9 -1.54 -39.80 1.63
N PRO A 10 -1.36 -41.15 1.64
CA PRO A 10 -1.69 -41.96 2.82
C PRO A 10 -0.94 -41.51 4.08
N GLU A 11 0.35 -41.21 3.95
CA GLU A 11 1.18 -40.74 5.06
C GLU A 11 0.87 -39.29 5.46
N SER A 12 0.61 -38.43 4.49
CA SER A 12 0.23 -37.03 4.75
C SER A 12 -1.09 -36.94 5.53
N LEU A 13 -2.03 -37.85 5.24
CA LEU A 13 -3.30 -37.95 5.95
C LEU A 13 -3.15 -38.51 7.37
N SER A 14 -2.26 -39.48 7.59
CA SER A 14 -2.01 -40.00 8.94
C SER A 14 -1.33 -38.98 9.85
N LYS A 15 -0.55 -38.06 9.27
CA LYS A 15 0.13 -36.95 9.97
C LYS A 15 -0.66 -35.63 9.96
N LYS A 16 -1.95 -35.65 9.63
CA LYS A 16 -2.77 -34.43 9.60
C LYS A 16 -2.76 -33.73 10.97
N LYS A 17 -2.74 -32.40 10.95
CA LYS A 17 -2.78 -31.56 12.16
C LYS A 17 -4.04 -30.71 12.11
N GLU A 18 -4.83 -30.73 13.19
CA GLU A 18 -5.97 -29.84 13.32
C GLU A 18 -5.51 -28.39 13.45
N GLN A 19 -6.21 -27.48 12.77
CA GLN A 19 -5.93 -26.05 12.89
C GLN A 19 -6.33 -25.58 14.30
N PRO A 20 -5.46 -24.87 15.03
CA PRO A 20 -5.84 -24.28 16.31
C PRO A 20 -6.96 -23.26 16.11
N LYS A 21 -7.86 -23.14 17.08
CA LYS A 21 -8.91 -22.10 17.08
C LYS A 21 -8.35 -20.71 17.40
N GLU A 22 -7.24 -20.66 18.12
CA GLU A 22 -6.53 -19.44 18.47
C GLU A 22 -5.74 -18.90 17.27
N GLY A 23 -5.77 -17.59 17.07
CA GLY A 23 -5.05 -16.92 15.98
C GLY A 23 -5.67 -17.09 14.59
N VAL A 24 -6.85 -17.71 14.48
CA VAL A 24 -7.58 -17.81 13.21
C VAL A 24 -8.01 -16.41 12.77
N THR A 25 -7.61 -16.03 11.57
CA THR A 25 -8.06 -14.81 10.91
C THR A 25 -8.65 -15.17 9.55
N HIS A 26 -9.57 -14.33 9.07
CA HIS A 26 -10.16 -14.49 7.75
C HIS A 26 -9.53 -13.50 6.78
N ALA A 27 -9.16 -13.97 5.59
CA ALA A 27 -8.77 -13.10 4.49
C ALA A 27 -10.05 -12.61 3.78
N PRO A 28 -10.48 -11.34 3.98
CA PRO A 28 -11.69 -10.84 3.37
C PRO A 28 -11.54 -10.73 1.85
N LYS A 29 -12.67 -10.79 1.14
CA LYS A 29 -12.69 -10.53 -0.30
C LYS A 29 -12.22 -9.10 -0.58
N VAL A 30 -11.28 -8.96 -1.51
CA VAL A 30 -10.81 -7.64 -1.94
C VAL A 30 -11.95 -6.89 -2.63
N THR A 31 -12.15 -5.63 -2.22
CA THR A 31 -13.14 -4.73 -2.83
C THR A 31 -12.48 -3.48 -3.39
N ILE A 32 -13.16 -2.79 -4.30
CA ILE A 32 -12.68 -1.53 -4.88
C ILE A 32 -12.48 -0.47 -3.79
N ALA A 33 -13.31 -0.47 -2.74
CA ALA A 33 -13.19 0.48 -1.64
C ALA A 33 -11.83 0.38 -0.92
N MET A 34 -11.22 -0.81 -0.88
CA MET A 34 -9.90 -1.02 -0.29
C MET A 34 -8.76 -0.35 -1.07
N SER A 35 -9.00 0.01 -2.34
CA SER A 35 -8.04 0.78 -3.15
C SER A 35 -8.13 2.29 -2.92
N CYS A 36 -9.17 2.78 -2.23
CA CYS A 36 -9.32 4.21 -1.93
C CYS A 36 -8.37 4.60 -0.80
N VAL A 37 -7.41 5.49 -1.09
CA VAL A 37 -6.51 6.02 -0.07
C VAL A 37 -7.27 6.96 0.86
N GLN A 38 -7.14 6.73 2.17
CA GLN A 38 -7.66 7.56 3.25
C GLN A 38 -6.46 8.26 3.91
N TRP A 39 -6.09 9.42 3.38
CA TRP A 39 -4.84 10.10 3.76
C TRP A 39 -4.78 10.42 5.25
N GLU A 40 -5.91 10.82 5.82
CA GLU A 40 -6.06 11.22 7.23
C GLU A 40 -5.91 10.02 8.19
N GLU A 41 -6.18 8.80 7.73
CA GLU A 41 -6.25 7.61 8.57
C GLU A 41 -5.07 6.65 8.38
N GLN A 42 -4.46 6.68 7.20
CA GLN A 42 -3.44 5.69 6.81
C GLN A 42 -2.04 6.28 6.85
N THR A 43 -1.10 5.52 7.41
CA THR A 43 0.33 5.84 7.36
C THR A 43 0.92 5.53 5.99
N ALA A 44 2.07 6.11 5.66
CA ALA A 44 2.79 5.81 4.43
C ALA A 44 3.05 4.31 4.26
N GLU A 45 3.49 3.64 5.33
CA GLU A 45 3.73 2.20 5.34
C GLU A 45 2.46 1.39 5.01
N GLN A 46 1.32 1.77 5.60
CA GLN A 46 0.05 1.10 5.32
C GLN A 46 -0.35 1.27 3.85
N ILE A 47 -0.22 2.48 3.29
CA ILE A 47 -0.53 2.75 1.89
C ILE A 47 0.38 1.93 0.96
N LEU A 48 1.68 1.91 1.22
CA LEU A 48 2.65 1.13 0.44
C LEU A 48 2.37 -0.37 0.50
N ARG A 49 1.98 -0.91 1.67
CA ARG A 49 1.56 -2.31 1.82
C ARG A 49 0.32 -2.61 0.98
N ILE A 50 -0.69 -1.73 0.97
CA ILE A 50 -1.90 -1.91 0.15
C ILE A 50 -1.54 -1.80 -1.33
N HIS A 51 -0.67 -0.87 -1.73
CA HIS A 51 -0.17 -0.78 -3.09
C HIS A 51 0.50 -2.08 -3.54
N ARG A 52 1.40 -2.66 -2.72
CA ARG A 52 2.03 -3.95 -3.03
C ARG A 52 1.03 -5.11 -3.10
N ALA A 53 0.04 -5.11 -2.20
CA ALA A 53 -0.96 -6.17 -2.14
C ALA A 53 -1.97 -6.12 -3.30
N LEU A 54 -2.37 -4.92 -3.71
CA LEU A 54 -3.52 -4.70 -4.61
C LEU A 54 -3.14 -4.08 -5.96
N GLY A 55 -2.05 -3.33 -6.04
CA GLY A 55 -1.72 -2.40 -7.13
C GLY A 55 -1.67 -3.03 -8.53
N ALA A 56 -1.24 -4.29 -8.63
CA ALA A 56 -1.21 -5.03 -9.90
C ALA A 56 -2.62 -5.34 -10.44
N MET A 57 -3.61 -5.53 -9.56
CA MET A 57 -5.00 -5.83 -9.94
C MET A 57 -5.88 -4.57 -9.92
N MET A 58 -5.66 -3.69 -8.94
CA MET A 58 -6.35 -2.43 -8.75
C MET A 58 -5.36 -1.37 -8.25
N PRO A 59 -5.01 -0.38 -9.09
CA PRO A 59 -4.25 0.77 -8.64
C PRO A 59 -4.93 1.45 -7.46
N LEU A 60 -4.14 2.01 -6.54
CA LEU A 60 -4.70 2.86 -5.49
C LEU A 60 -5.31 4.10 -6.14
N LYS A 61 -6.33 4.66 -5.50
CA LYS A 61 -7.03 5.83 -6.03
C LYS A 61 -7.34 6.84 -4.94
N THR A 62 -7.41 8.10 -5.36
CA THR A 62 -7.81 9.21 -4.52
C THR A 62 -8.66 10.20 -5.33
N LEU A 63 -9.12 11.27 -4.68
CA LEU A 63 -9.82 12.36 -5.35
C LEU A 63 -8.84 13.51 -5.61
N TRP A 64 -8.87 14.03 -6.83
CA TRP A 64 -8.18 15.25 -7.22
C TRP A 64 -9.20 16.19 -7.85
N MET A 65 -9.42 17.36 -7.24
CA MET A 65 -10.39 18.35 -7.70
C MET A 65 -11.79 17.75 -7.97
N GLY A 66 -12.24 16.84 -7.09
CA GLY A 66 -13.52 16.15 -7.19
C GLY A 66 -13.56 14.97 -8.17
N SER A 67 -12.49 14.70 -8.93
CA SER A 67 -12.40 13.58 -9.87
C SER A 67 -11.55 12.45 -9.30
N SER A 68 -11.92 11.19 -9.56
CA SER A 68 -11.14 10.05 -9.12
C SER A 68 -9.91 9.87 -10.00
N VAL A 69 -8.73 9.83 -9.39
CA VAL A 69 -7.45 9.58 -10.06
C VAL A 69 -6.79 8.34 -9.47
N LYS A 70 -6.04 7.60 -10.30
CA LYS A 70 -5.29 6.41 -9.91
C LYS A 70 -3.82 6.75 -9.69
N LEU A 71 -3.22 6.14 -8.68
CA LEU A 71 -1.83 6.26 -8.25
C LEU A 71 -1.15 4.89 -8.46
N VAL A 72 -0.01 4.87 -9.15
CA VAL A 72 0.63 3.60 -9.56
C VAL A 72 2.06 3.49 -9.05
N ASP A 73 2.97 4.29 -9.58
CA ASP A 73 4.41 4.13 -9.33
C ASP A 73 4.79 4.79 -8.00
N PHE A 74 4.52 4.08 -6.90
CA PHE A 74 4.84 4.52 -5.54
C PHE A 74 6.33 4.36 -5.22
N GLU A 75 6.86 5.31 -4.44
CA GLU A 75 8.21 5.26 -3.85
C GLU A 75 8.12 5.53 -2.35
N GLU A 76 9.02 4.87 -1.60
CA GLU A 76 9.17 5.07 -0.16
C GLU A 76 9.96 6.36 0.11
N GLU A 77 9.70 7.02 1.23
CA GLU A 77 10.32 8.30 1.58
C GLU A 77 11.85 8.20 1.67
N GLU A 78 12.35 7.10 2.21
CA GLU A 78 13.77 6.82 2.38
C GLU A 78 14.53 6.70 1.06
N MET A 79 13.82 6.40 -0.03
CA MET A 79 14.38 6.26 -1.37
C MET A 79 14.49 7.60 -2.11
N LEU A 80 14.08 8.70 -1.46
CA LEU A 80 13.99 10.03 -2.07
C LEU A 80 15.05 10.99 -1.49
N PRO A 81 16.17 11.20 -2.20
CA PRO A 81 17.27 11.99 -1.69
C PRO A 81 16.85 13.46 -1.47
N ASN A 82 17.23 14.02 -0.32
CA ASN A 82 17.07 15.44 0.06
C ASN A 82 15.63 15.94 0.23
N PHE A 83 14.63 15.05 0.36
CA PHE A 83 13.24 15.47 0.58
C PHE A 83 13.00 16.00 2.00
N THR A 84 13.50 15.28 3.00
CA THR A 84 13.33 15.58 4.44
C THR A 84 13.95 16.91 4.86
N ASP A 85 15.01 17.36 4.17
CA ASP A 85 15.73 18.58 4.52
C ASP A 85 15.01 19.88 4.09
N LYS A 86 13.94 19.83 3.28
CA LYS A 86 13.52 21.02 2.51
C LYS A 86 12.02 21.33 2.42
N VAL A 87 11.11 20.48 2.89
CA VAL A 87 9.75 20.47 2.30
C VAL A 87 8.60 20.60 3.31
N VAL A 88 8.78 21.43 4.35
CA VAL A 88 7.82 21.72 5.46
C VAL A 88 8.12 20.89 6.71
N ALA A 89 8.18 21.54 7.88
CA ALA A 89 8.31 20.83 9.14
C ALA A 89 7.12 19.87 9.29
N GLU A 90 7.33 18.62 9.70
CA GLU A 90 6.26 17.61 9.85
C GLU A 90 5.04 18.11 10.64
N LYS A 91 5.25 19.10 11.52
CA LYS A 91 4.23 19.76 12.34
C LYS A 91 3.23 20.62 11.55
N GLU A 92 3.57 21.08 10.35
CA GLU A 92 2.72 21.94 9.53
C GLU A 92 2.07 21.19 8.35
N ALA A 93 2.54 19.97 8.06
CA ALA A 93 2.03 19.18 6.94
C ALA A 93 0.76 18.40 7.34
N ILE A 94 -0.37 18.79 6.73
CA ILE A 94 -1.64 18.07 6.87
C ILE A 94 -1.70 16.86 5.91
N PRO A 95 -2.36 15.75 6.30
CA PRO A 95 -2.58 14.63 5.38
C PRO A 95 -3.27 15.06 4.08
N GLY A 96 -2.85 14.46 2.97
CA GLY A 96 -3.32 14.82 1.62
C GLY A 96 -2.61 16.03 1.01
N LEU A 97 -1.74 16.75 1.75
CA LEU A 97 -0.89 17.79 1.18
C LEU A 97 0.01 17.21 0.09
N VAL A 98 0.00 17.84 -1.09
CA VAL A 98 0.78 17.41 -2.26
C VAL A 98 1.88 18.42 -2.59
N LEU A 99 3.11 17.94 -2.72
CA LEU A 99 4.28 18.74 -3.04
C LEU A 99 5.01 18.11 -4.22
N TYR A 100 5.31 18.91 -5.25
CA TYR A 100 5.96 18.39 -6.46
C TYR A 100 7.48 18.57 -6.39
N HIS A 101 8.22 17.46 -6.36
CA HIS A 101 9.67 17.49 -6.39
C HIS A 101 10.18 17.51 -7.84
N LYS A 102 10.47 18.72 -8.35
CA LYS A 102 10.78 18.98 -9.77
C LYS A 102 11.91 18.15 -10.36
N GLN A 103 13.00 17.92 -9.61
CA GLN A 103 14.16 17.20 -10.13
C GLN A 103 13.88 15.71 -10.35
N LEU A 104 13.15 15.09 -9.41
CA LEU A 104 12.77 13.68 -9.47
C LEU A 104 11.46 13.45 -10.24
N LYS A 105 10.75 14.53 -10.58
CA LYS A 105 9.43 14.51 -11.23
C LYS A 105 8.45 13.60 -10.50
N ILE A 106 8.40 13.74 -9.17
CA ILE A 106 7.58 12.91 -8.29
C ILE A 106 6.67 13.80 -7.44
N LEU A 107 5.46 13.33 -7.19
CA LEU A 107 4.52 13.97 -6.27
C LEU A 107 4.66 13.34 -4.89
N MET A 108 4.94 14.20 -3.92
CA MET A 108 5.10 13.85 -2.52
C MET A 108 3.80 14.13 -1.82
N ILE A 109 3.20 13.10 -1.25
CA ILE A 109 1.89 13.21 -0.62
C ILE A 109 2.01 12.87 0.86
N ARG A 110 1.59 13.82 1.71
CA ARG A 110 1.60 13.66 3.15
C ARG A 110 0.54 12.64 3.55
N CYS A 111 0.94 11.63 4.30
CA CYS A 111 0.02 10.64 4.88
C CYS A 111 -0.34 11.06 6.32
N LYS A 112 -1.06 10.22 7.07
CA LYS A 112 -1.21 10.41 8.52
C LYS A 112 0.15 10.53 9.21
N GLU A 113 1.06 9.62 8.85
CA GLU A 113 2.46 9.54 9.30
C GLU A 113 3.34 9.17 8.11
N GLY A 114 4.48 9.86 7.96
CA GLY A 114 5.37 9.76 6.80
C GLY A 114 4.83 10.36 5.50
N TRP A 115 5.62 10.20 4.45
CA TRP A 115 5.31 10.60 3.08
C TRP A 115 5.35 9.42 2.11
N VAL A 116 4.61 9.54 1.02
CA VAL A 116 4.76 8.65 -0.14
C VAL A 116 5.08 9.47 -1.37
N GLY A 117 5.97 8.96 -2.21
CA GLY A 117 6.21 9.48 -3.55
C GLY A 117 5.31 8.78 -4.56
N VAL A 118 4.77 9.50 -5.54
CA VAL A 118 4.02 8.93 -6.67
C VAL A 118 4.51 9.54 -7.98
N LYS A 119 4.98 8.71 -8.91
CA LYS A 119 5.50 9.18 -10.22
C LYS A 119 4.43 9.23 -11.32
N THR A 120 3.43 8.36 -11.24
CA THR A 120 2.42 8.21 -12.30
C THR A 120 1.01 8.37 -11.75
N ILE A 121 0.26 9.30 -12.34
CA ILE A 121 -1.16 9.53 -12.11
C ILE A 121 -1.92 9.25 -13.40
N ILE A 122 -3.03 8.51 -13.29
CA ILE A 122 -3.92 8.19 -14.41
C ILE A 122 -5.32 8.70 -14.08
N HIS A 123 -5.95 9.43 -15.01
CA HIS A 123 -7.33 9.91 -14.93
C HIS A 123 -8.28 8.98 -15.69
#